data_AF-A0A3L8C6D3-F1
#
_entry.id   AF-A0A3L8C6D3-F1
#
_cell.length_a   1.000
_cell.length_b   1.000
_cell.length_c   1.000
_cell.angle_alpha   90.00
_cell.angle_beta   90.00
_cell.angle_gamma   90.00
#
_symmetry.space_group_name_H-M   'P 1'
#
loop_
_entity.id
_entity.type
_entity.pdbx_description
1 polymer ?
#
loop_
_entity_poly.entity_id
_entity_poly.type
_entity_poly.pdbx_seq_one_letter_code
_entity_poly.pdbx_strand_id
1 'polypeptide(L)'
;FDHQLSQRYGLTLGVVGPASGAEQVQNAIHQLIGVNQAEGWDHQLANELVFALSTEQLRRMHQGNLSQKIEYDWILAGRADAGTLHSELGMGLGFRFGRNLDSSFAGAGIMPTRNPNPMTWSLRREWHTFINLYASYVFNDITLDGNTFKDSHAVTLIHEQLFVVLGFSYSEQNWGTTLSIQDGSNSFEEADENGLFASFTYDWHW
;
A
#
# COMPACT_ATOMS: atom_id res chain seq x y z
N PHE A 1 1.89 10.08 -21.54
CA PHE A 1 2.46 9.08 -20.63
C PHE A 1 2.85 7.86 -21.44
N ASP A 2 3.85 7.09 -21.01
CA ASP A 2 4.12 5.80 -21.62
C ASP A 2 3.00 4.83 -21.23
N HIS A 3 2.49 4.09 -22.21
CA HIS A 3 1.37 3.17 -22.06
C HIS A 3 1.82 1.77 -21.60
N GLN A 4 3.13 1.53 -21.50
CA GLN A 4 3.70 0.24 -21.13
C GLN A 4 4.58 0.31 -19.89
N LEU A 5 5.11 1.49 -19.55
CA LEU A 5 6.02 1.67 -18.41
C LEU A 5 5.59 2.85 -17.53
N SER A 6 5.50 2.63 -16.23
CA SER A 6 5.35 3.68 -15.22
C SER A 6 6.45 3.53 -14.19
N GLN A 7 7.07 4.63 -13.77
CA GLN A 7 8.06 4.62 -12.72
C GLN A 7 7.79 5.75 -11.73
N ARG A 8 7.89 5.40 -10.45
CA ARG A 8 7.64 6.29 -9.32
C ARG A 8 8.84 6.25 -8.39
N TYR A 9 9.14 7.40 -7.80
CA TYR A 9 10.14 7.56 -6.76
C TYR A 9 9.51 8.31 -5.60
N GLY A 10 9.87 7.93 -4.38
CA GLY A 10 9.35 8.55 -3.16
C GLY A 10 10.45 8.75 -2.13
N LEU A 11 10.21 9.73 -1.27
CA LEU A 11 10.96 9.95 -0.05
C LEU A 11 9.94 10.11 1.08
N THR A 12 10.06 9.27 2.09
CA THR A 12 9.33 9.38 3.35
C THR A 12 10.29 9.87 4.42
N LEU A 13 9.86 10.88 5.18
CA LEU A 13 10.54 11.38 6.37
C LEU A 13 9.53 11.39 7.50
N GLY A 14 9.92 10.94 8.69
CA GLY A 14 9.02 10.86 9.82
C GLY A 14 9.72 10.65 11.15
N VAL A 15 8.92 10.31 12.16
CA VAL A 15 9.38 9.98 13.51
C VAL A 15 8.56 8.81 14.04
N VAL A 16 9.21 7.88 14.74
CA VAL A 16 8.56 6.82 15.53
C VAL A 16 8.64 7.15 17.02
N GLY A 17 7.81 6.49 17.83
CA GLY A 17 7.74 6.67 19.29
C GLY A 17 6.74 7.74 19.73
N PRO A 18 6.80 8.22 21.00
CA PRO A 18 5.80 9.14 21.56
C PRO A 18 5.56 10.41 20.73
N ALA A 19 6.58 10.90 20.03
CA ALA A 19 6.48 12.07 19.15
C ALA A 19 5.58 11.86 17.92
N SER A 20 5.26 10.61 17.56
CA SER A 20 4.32 10.28 16.48
C SER A 20 2.86 10.65 16.83
N GLY A 21 2.53 10.79 18.12
CA GLY A 21 1.18 11.09 18.57
C GLY A 21 0.20 9.90 18.53
N ALA A 22 0.68 8.68 18.26
CA ALA A 22 -0.17 7.53 18.02
C ALA A 22 -1.03 7.13 19.24
N GLU A 23 -0.47 7.24 20.45
CA GLU A 23 -1.19 7.02 21.71
C GLU A 23 -2.40 7.93 21.86
N GLN A 24 -2.22 9.23 21.61
CA GLN A 24 -3.27 10.22 21.78
C GLN A 24 -4.39 9.99 20.77
N VAL A 25 -4.05 9.64 19.54
CA VAL A 25 -5.03 9.31 18.49
C VAL A 25 -5.80 8.03 18.85
N GLN A 26 -5.11 6.95 19.25
CA GLN A 26 -5.78 5.70 19.60
C GLN A 26 -6.72 5.90 20.79
N ASN A 27 -6.24 6.54 21.86
CA ASN A 27 -7.04 6.76 23.06
C ASN A 27 -8.20 7.73 22.81
N ALA A 28 -8.06 8.73 21.92
CA ALA A 28 -9.18 9.57 21.50
C ALA A 28 -10.26 8.77 20.75
N ILE A 29 -9.88 7.86 19.86
CA ILE A 29 -10.82 6.96 19.18
C ILE A 29 -11.46 6.00 20.19
N HIS A 30 -10.68 5.41 21.11
CA HIS A 30 -11.20 4.50 22.14
C HIS A 30 -12.28 5.19 22.98
N GLN A 31 -12.04 6.44 23.39
CA GLN A 31 -13.02 7.25 24.11
C GLN A 31 -14.27 7.51 23.26
N LEU A 32 -14.11 7.83 21.97
CA LEU A 32 -15.23 8.11 21.06
C LEU A 32 -16.15 6.89 20.89
N ILE A 33 -15.59 5.69 20.80
CA ILE A 33 -16.35 4.45 20.61
C ILE A 33 -16.69 3.71 21.91
N GLY A 34 -16.28 4.27 23.06
CA GLY A 34 -16.63 3.75 24.39
C GLY A 34 -15.86 2.50 24.82
N VAL A 35 -14.63 2.30 24.35
CA VAL A 35 -13.75 1.21 24.80
C VAL A 35 -12.63 1.74 25.71
N ASN A 36 -12.05 0.86 26.52
CA ASN A 36 -11.00 1.22 27.48
C ASN A 36 -9.74 1.76 26.77
N GLN A 37 -9.00 2.62 27.46
CA GLN A 37 -7.70 3.08 26.99
C GLN A 37 -6.72 1.91 26.84
N ALA A 38 -5.78 2.06 25.91
CA ALA A 38 -4.71 1.09 25.75
C ALA A 38 -3.63 1.33 26.81
N GLU A 39 -3.28 0.29 27.58
CA GLU A 39 -2.30 0.37 28.67
C GLU A 39 -0.87 -0.01 28.20
N GLY A 40 -0.68 -0.38 26.93
CA GLY A 40 0.60 -0.85 26.40
C GLY A 40 1.59 0.26 26.01
N TRP A 41 1.16 1.53 26.02
CA TRP A 41 1.92 2.66 25.46
C TRP A 41 3.22 2.98 26.21
N ASP A 42 3.35 2.55 27.47
CA ASP A 42 4.60 2.67 28.23
C ASP A 42 5.74 1.82 27.64
N HIS A 43 5.42 0.83 26.79
CA HIS A 43 6.39 -0.07 26.16
C HIS A 43 6.58 0.20 24.65
N GLN A 44 6.01 1.30 24.14
CA GLN A 44 6.18 1.71 22.75
C GLN A 44 7.65 2.04 22.41
N LEU A 45 7.97 2.11 21.11
CA LEU A 45 9.29 2.51 20.63
C LEU A 45 9.70 3.90 21.14
N ALA A 46 11.00 4.12 21.33
CA ALA A 46 11.52 5.42 21.69
C ALA A 46 11.54 6.38 20.49
N ASN A 47 11.58 7.69 20.78
CA ASN A 47 11.66 8.71 19.73
C ASN A 47 12.91 8.53 18.85
N GLU A 48 12.66 8.41 17.55
CA GLU A 48 13.69 8.26 16.51
C GLU A 48 13.21 8.83 15.18
N LEU A 49 14.08 9.61 14.53
CA LEU A 49 13.82 10.09 13.17
C LEU A 49 14.02 8.95 12.18
N VAL A 50 13.09 8.80 11.26
CA VAL A 50 13.08 7.72 10.30
C VAL A 50 12.91 8.24 8.89
N PHE A 51 13.43 7.48 7.93
CA PHE A 51 13.26 7.78 6.51
C PHE A 51 13.15 6.50 5.69
N ALA A 52 12.59 6.63 4.49
CA ALA A 52 12.66 5.61 3.45
C ALA A 52 12.72 6.28 2.07
N LEU A 53 13.63 5.80 1.23
CA LEU A 53 13.63 6.04 -0.20
C LEU A 53 12.89 4.90 -0.88
N SER A 54 11.97 5.22 -1.79
CA SER A 54 11.17 4.20 -2.48
C SER A 54 11.25 4.35 -3.99
N THR A 55 11.19 3.23 -4.69
CA THR A 55 10.95 3.18 -6.13
C THR A 55 9.96 2.09 -6.47
N GLU A 56 9.06 2.38 -7.42
CA GLU A 56 8.13 1.42 -7.98
C GLU A 56 8.18 1.53 -9.50
N GLN A 57 8.24 0.39 -10.16
CA GLN A 57 8.15 0.28 -11.61
C GLN A 57 6.98 -0.65 -11.96
N LEU A 58 6.09 -0.17 -12.81
CA LEU A 58 5.01 -0.96 -13.40
C LEU A 58 5.29 -1.15 -14.88
N ARG A 59 5.15 -2.39 -15.35
CA ARG A 59 5.28 -2.76 -16.76
C ARG A 59 4.03 -3.49 -17.22
N ARG A 60 3.33 -2.97 -18.23
CA ARG A 60 2.25 -3.68 -18.90
C ARG A 60 2.86 -4.78 -19.76
N MET A 61 2.64 -6.02 -19.36
CA MET A 61 3.19 -7.21 -20.04
C MET A 61 2.34 -7.60 -21.23
N HIS A 62 1.01 -7.46 -21.10
CA HIS A 62 0.05 -7.83 -22.12
C HIS A 62 -1.22 -7.00 -21.96
N GLN A 63 -1.88 -6.67 -23.07
CA GLN A 63 -3.22 -6.07 -23.10
C GLN A 63 -4.03 -6.76 -24.19
N GLY A 64 -5.30 -7.04 -23.89
CA GLY A 64 -6.23 -7.60 -24.85
C GLY A 64 -7.62 -6.96 -24.75
N ASN A 65 -8.37 -7.10 -25.83
CA ASN A 65 -9.75 -6.63 -25.94
C ASN A 65 -10.67 -7.85 -26.07
N LEU A 66 -11.68 -7.93 -25.20
CA LEU A 66 -12.76 -8.92 -25.30
C LEU A 66 -13.94 -8.37 -26.12
N SER A 67 -14.12 -7.04 -26.12
CA SER A 67 -15.06 -6.33 -26.98
C SER A 67 -14.58 -4.88 -27.19
N GLN A 68 -15.35 -4.06 -27.92
CA GLN A 68 -15.05 -2.63 -28.07
C GLN A 68 -15.05 -1.83 -26.75
N LYS A 69 -15.57 -2.38 -25.66
CA LYS A 69 -15.73 -1.68 -24.37
C LYS A 69 -15.13 -2.43 -23.19
N ILE A 70 -14.59 -3.64 -23.42
CA ILE A 70 -14.07 -4.51 -22.36
C ILE A 70 -12.67 -4.96 -22.75
N GLU A 71 -11.75 -4.68 -21.85
CA GLU A 71 -10.32 -4.86 -21.95
C GLU A 71 -9.82 -5.67 -20.75
N TYR A 72 -8.66 -6.27 -20.91
CA TYR A 72 -7.90 -6.83 -19.81
C TYR A 72 -6.42 -6.56 -20.01
N ASP A 73 -5.67 -6.47 -18.92
CA ASP A 73 -4.21 -6.42 -18.98
C ASP A 73 -3.53 -7.14 -17.81
N TRP A 74 -2.25 -7.45 -18.05
CA TRP A 74 -1.34 -8.00 -17.06
C TRP A 74 -0.25 -6.98 -16.78
N ILE A 75 -0.02 -6.70 -15.50
CA ILE A 75 0.96 -5.73 -15.03
C ILE A 75 1.99 -6.47 -14.17
N LEU A 76 3.25 -6.34 -14.54
CA LEU A 76 4.36 -6.73 -13.68
C LEU A 76 4.81 -5.49 -12.89
N ALA A 77 4.92 -5.61 -11.58
CA ALA A 77 5.45 -4.57 -10.71
C ALA A 77 6.76 -5.01 -10.07
N GLY A 78 7.70 -4.09 -9.94
CA GLY A 78 8.87 -4.22 -9.09
C GLY A 78 8.94 -3.02 -8.15
N ARG A 79 9.25 -3.27 -6.88
CA ARG A 79 9.33 -2.24 -5.85
C ARG A 79 10.56 -2.48 -4.99
N ALA A 80 11.21 -1.38 -4.61
CA ALA A 80 12.28 -1.41 -3.63
C ALA A 80 12.16 -0.21 -2.69
N ASP A 81 12.37 -0.45 -1.41
CA ASP A 81 12.43 0.55 -0.37
C ASP A 81 13.76 0.41 0.39
N ALA A 82 14.36 1.54 0.78
CA ALA A 82 15.60 1.55 1.54
C ALA A 82 15.60 2.71 2.55
N GLY A 83 15.80 2.38 3.82
CA GLY A 83 15.90 3.36 4.90
C GLY A 83 15.81 2.73 6.28
N THR A 84 15.70 3.58 7.30
CA THR A 84 15.54 3.14 8.69
C THR A 84 14.07 2.90 9.07
N LEU A 85 13.12 3.45 8.30
CA LEU A 85 11.70 3.18 8.51
C LEU A 85 11.34 1.76 8.08
N HIS A 86 11.72 1.43 6.85
CA HIS A 86 11.40 0.17 6.18
C HIS A 86 12.36 -0.04 5.02
N SER A 87 12.80 -1.28 4.81
CA SER A 87 13.57 -1.67 3.64
C SER A 87 13.07 -3.00 3.10
N GLU A 88 12.72 -3.03 1.82
CA GLU A 88 12.23 -4.23 1.16
C GLU A 88 12.64 -4.29 -0.31
N LEU A 89 12.62 -5.50 -0.85
CA LEU A 89 12.62 -5.73 -2.28
C LEU A 89 11.44 -6.64 -2.61
N GLY A 90 10.56 -6.20 -3.51
CA GLY A 90 9.38 -6.96 -3.88
C GLY A 90 9.04 -6.90 -5.35
N MET A 91 8.22 -7.87 -5.74
CA MET A 91 7.67 -7.99 -7.07
C MET A 91 6.20 -8.39 -6.98
N GLY A 92 5.43 -8.04 -7.99
CA GLY A 92 4.09 -8.58 -8.08
C GLY A 92 3.53 -8.62 -9.48
N LEU A 93 2.44 -9.37 -9.58
CA LEU A 93 1.67 -9.56 -10.79
C LEU A 93 0.24 -9.09 -10.55
N GLY A 94 -0.18 -8.10 -11.32
CA GLY A 94 -1.54 -7.60 -11.37
C GLY A 94 -2.26 -8.08 -12.61
N PHE A 95 -3.53 -8.43 -12.46
CA PHE A 95 -4.47 -8.61 -13.56
C PHE A 95 -5.62 -7.65 -13.40
N ARG A 96 -5.95 -6.92 -14.47
CA ARG A 96 -7.11 -6.02 -14.49
C ARG A 96 -8.07 -6.42 -15.58
N PHE A 97 -9.35 -6.20 -15.31
CA PHE A 97 -10.45 -6.42 -16.23
C PHE A 97 -11.42 -5.24 -16.14
N GLY A 98 -11.71 -4.60 -17.26
CA GLY A 98 -12.49 -3.38 -17.22
C GLY A 98 -12.59 -2.65 -18.54
N ARG A 99 -12.68 -1.33 -18.48
CA ARG A 99 -12.87 -0.44 -19.63
C ARG A 99 -11.90 0.72 -19.56
N ASN A 100 -11.32 1.10 -20.70
CA ASN A 100 -10.37 2.20 -20.84
C ASN A 100 -9.11 1.99 -19.96
N LEU A 101 -8.65 0.74 -19.83
CA LEU A 101 -7.52 0.38 -18.96
C LEU A 101 -6.22 1.05 -19.38
N ASP A 102 -6.10 1.36 -20.68
CA ASP A 102 -4.97 2.06 -21.23
C ASP A 102 -4.73 3.42 -20.57
N SER A 103 -5.83 4.12 -20.25
CA SER A 103 -5.78 5.44 -19.63
C SER A 103 -5.50 5.39 -18.12
N SER A 104 -5.79 4.27 -17.43
CA SER A 104 -5.62 4.15 -15.97
C SER A 104 -4.36 3.40 -15.53
N PHE A 105 -3.60 2.80 -16.45
CA PHE A 105 -2.43 1.96 -16.14
C PHE A 105 -1.38 2.62 -15.27
N ALA A 106 -0.97 3.86 -15.56
CA ALA A 106 0.06 4.51 -14.77
C ALA A 106 -0.38 4.84 -13.33
N GLY A 107 -1.68 4.71 -13.04
CA GLY A 107 -2.30 4.83 -11.71
C GLY A 107 -2.50 3.51 -10.98
N ALA A 108 -2.45 2.36 -11.68
CA ALA A 108 -2.74 1.03 -11.12
C ALA A 108 -1.60 0.52 -10.22
N GLY A 109 -1.53 1.04 -8.99
CA GLY A 109 -0.63 0.52 -7.96
C GLY A 109 -0.93 -0.95 -7.65
N ILE A 110 0.12 -1.72 -7.37
CA ILE A 110 -0.04 -3.15 -7.07
C ILE A 110 -0.44 -3.41 -5.62
N MET A 111 -0.06 -2.49 -4.73
CA MET A 111 -0.43 -2.48 -3.32
C MET A 111 -1.60 -1.51 -3.09
N PRO A 112 -2.46 -1.76 -2.09
CA PRO A 112 -3.47 -0.81 -1.63
C PRO A 112 -2.79 0.28 -0.82
N THR A 113 -1.99 1.09 -1.52
CA THR A 113 -1.37 2.27 -0.95
C THR A 113 -2.32 3.45 -1.08
N ARG A 114 -2.16 4.42 -0.18
CA ARG A 114 -2.84 5.74 -0.25
C ARG A 114 -2.22 6.60 -1.35
N ASN A 115 -2.15 6.09 -2.57
CA ASN A 115 -1.71 6.85 -3.73
C ASN A 115 -2.96 7.25 -4.52
N PRO A 116 -3.52 8.45 -4.27
CA PRO A 116 -4.60 8.97 -5.11
C PRO A 116 -4.13 8.92 -6.56
N ASN A 117 -4.95 8.38 -7.46
CA ASN A 117 -4.54 8.24 -8.85
C ASN A 117 -4.42 9.66 -9.45
N PRO A 118 -3.20 10.15 -9.74
CA PRO A 118 -3.02 11.53 -10.17
C PRO A 118 -3.62 11.78 -11.56
N MET A 119 -4.08 10.73 -12.24
CA MET A 119 -4.70 10.79 -13.55
C MET A 119 -6.23 10.69 -13.50
N THR A 120 -6.87 10.55 -12.33
CA THR A 120 -8.33 10.41 -12.20
C THR A 120 -9.10 11.46 -13.01
N TRP A 121 -8.58 12.69 -13.08
CA TRP A 121 -9.19 13.79 -13.83
C TRP A 121 -9.29 13.57 -15.35
N SER A 122 -8.40 12.75 -15.91
CA SER A 122 -8.32 12.45 -17.35
C SER A 122 -9.19 11.25 -17.76
N LEU A 123 -9.69 10.49 -16.79
CA LEU A 123 -10.41 9.24 -17.01
C LEU A 123 -11.90 9.52 -17.23
N ARG A 124 -12.50 8.90 -18.26
CA ARG A 124 -13.93 9.02 -18.56
C ARG A 124 -14.57 7.64 -18.58
N ARG A 125 -15.58 7.40 -17.73
CA ARG A 125 -16.28 6.10 -17.62
C ARG A 125 -15.30 4.91 -17.56
N GLU A 126 -14.18 5.13 -16.90
CA GLU A 126 -13.14 4.14 -16.69
C GLU A 126 -13.53 3.33 -15.47
N TRP A 127 -13.41 2.03 -15.58
CA TRP A 127 -13.65 1.16 -14.44
C TRP A 127 -12.87 -0.12 -14.64
N HIS A 128 -12.44 -0.72 -13.54
CA HIS A 128 -11.82 -2.02 -13.58
C HIS A 128 -11.95 -2.74 -12.26
N THR A 129 -12.05 -4.06 -12.32
CA THR A 129 -11.70 -4.93 -11.21
C THR A 129 -10.25 -5.35 -11.36
N PHE A 130 -9.60 -5.64 -10.23
CA PHE A 130 -8.23 -6.12 -10.24
C PHE A 130 -7.98 -7.18 -9.17
N ILE A 131 -7.03 -8.04 -9.47
CA ILE A 131 -6.37 -8.92 -8.52
C ILE A 131 -4.86 -8.70 -8.64
N ASN A 132 -4.20 -8.50 -7.52
CA ASN A 132 -2.76 -8.36 -7.44
C ASN A 132 -2.20 -9.42 -6.50
N LEU A 133 -1.12 -10.05 -6.92
CA LEU A 133 -0.28 -10.89 -6.08
C LEU A 133 1.05 -10.17 -5.89
N TYR A 134 1.51 -10.00 -4.67
CA TYR A 134 2.78 -9.35 -4.37
C TYR A 134 3.58 -10.17 -3.38
N ALA A 135 4.83 -10.46 -3.73
CA ALA A 135 5.79 -11.12 -2.87
C ALA A 135 6.97 -10.19 -2.61
N SER A 136 7.38 -10.08 -1.35
CA SER A 136 8.53 -9.29 -0.94
C SER A 136 9.46 -10.03 0.00
N TYR A 137 10.70 -9.58 0.00
CA TYR A 137 11.67 -9.85 1.04
C TYR A 137 11.90 -8.55 1.82
N VAL A 138 11.46 -8.53 3.07
CA VAL A 138 11.60 -7.39 3.99
C VAL A 138 12.91 -7.54 4.76
N PHE A 139 13.79 -6.56 4.62
CA PHE A 139 15.09 -6.55 5.30
C PHE A 139 15.02 -5.91 6.68
N ASN A 140 14.16 -4.90 6.82
CA ASN A 140 13.82 -4.29 8.11
C ASN A 140 12.45 -3.64 8.05
N ASP A 141 11.82 -3.59 9.22
CA ASP A 141 10.66 -2.76 9.54
C ASP A 141 10.81 -2.30 10.99
N ILE A 142 11.05 -1.01 11.21
CA ILE A 142 11.30 -0.46 12.55
C ILE A 142 10.12 -0.69 13.51
N THR A 143 8.91 -0.88 12.98
CA THR A 143 7.71 -1.14 13.80
C THR A 143 7.69 -2.56 14.37
N LEU A 144 8.48 -3.47 13.79
CA LEU A 144 8.63 -4.86 14.21
C LEU A 144 10.02 -5.11 14.84
N ASP A 145 11.09 -4.63 14.21
CA ASP A 145 12.48 -4.81 14.64
C ASP A 145 12.89 -3.91 15.83
N GLY A 146 12.07 -2.91 16.14
CA GLY A 146 12.39 -1.89 17.14
C GLY A 146 13.30 -0.78 16.62
N ASN A 147 13.66 0.16 17.50
CA ASN A 147 14.52 1.30 17.22
C ASN A 147 15.85 0.91 16.55
N THR A 148 16.28 1.64 15.51
CA THR A 148 17.52 1.33 14.78
C THR A 148 18.77 1.76 15.57
N PHE A 149 18.68 2.86 16.34
CA PHE A 149 19.83 3.46 17.02
C PHE A 149 19.82 3.28 18.54
N LYS A 150 18.82 2.57 19.09
CA LYS A 150 18.63 2.34 20.52
C LYS A 150 18.04 0.95 20.73
N ASP A 151 18.32 0.34 21.87
CA ASP A 151 17.65 -0.90 22.25
C ASP A 151 16.18 -0.64 22.58
N SER A 152 15.29 -1.52 22.10
CA SER A 152 13.85 -1.46 22.36
C SER A 152 13.22 -2.86 22.19
N HIS A 153 11.91 -2.97 22.43
CA HIS A 153 11.18 -4.20 22.15
C HIS A 153 11.13 -4.47 20.66
N ALA A 154 11.25 -5.74 20.30
CA ALA A 154 11.19 -6.22 18.93
C ALA A 154 10.48 -7.58 18.90
N VAL A 155 9.91 -7.92 17.75
CA VAL A 155 9.36 -9.23 17.41
C VAL A 155 10.18 -9.85 16.28
N THR A 156 10.00 -11.14 16.03
CA THR A 156 10.80 -11.86 15.03
C THR A 156 10.22 -11.62 13.65
N LEU A 157 10.84 -10.70 12.88
CA LEU A 157 10.43 -10.38 11.50
C LEU A 157 10.45 -11.63 10.60
N ILE A 158 9.34 -11.86 9.90
CA ILE A 158 9.29 -12.81 8.78
C ILE A 158 9.70 -12.05 7.53
N HIS A 159 10.86 -12.42 6.98
CA HIS A 159 11.43 -11.73 5.83
C HIS A 159 10.61 -11.93 4.55
N GLU A 160 10.21 -13.17 4.25
CA GLU A 160 9.41 -13.48 3.08
C GLU A 160 7.92 -13.24 3.34
N GLN A 161 7.35 -12.25 2.66
CA GLN A 161 5.95 -11.88 2.81
C GLN A 161 5.19 -11.99 1.48
N LEU A 162 3.94 -12.44 1.55
CA LEU A 162 3.07 -12.63 0.39
C LEU A 162 1.70 -11.97 0.65
N PHE A 163 1.27 -11.11 -0.25
CA PHE A 163 -0.02 -10.43 -0.20
C PHE A 163 -0.84 -10.71 -1.45
N VAL A 164 -2.15 -10.81 -1.26
CA VAL A 164 -3.15 -10.78 -2.31
C VAL A 164 -4.07 -9.58 -2.10
N VAL A 165 -4.31 -8.84 -3.18
CA VAL A 165 -5.21 -7.68 -3.16
C VAL A 165 -6.30 -7.88 -4.19
N LEU A 166 -7.55 -7.68 -3.77
CA LEU A 166 -8.71 -7.68 -4.64
C LEU A 166 -9.37 -6.30 -4.57
N GLY A 167 -9.76 -5.76 -5.71
CA GLY A 167 -10.39 -4.45 -5.72
C GLY A 167 -11.21 -4.10 -6.95
N PHE A 168 -11.87 -2.96 -6.83
CA PHE A 168 -12.66 -2.32 -7.86
C PHE A 168 -12.39 -0.82 -7.85
N SER A 169 -12.15 -0.27 -9.03
CA SER A 169 -11.97 1.15 -9.25
C SER A 169 -12.96 1.65 -10.30
N TYR A 170 -13.48 2.86 -10.08
CA TYR A 170 -14.32 3.59 -11.02
C TYR A 170 -13.88 5.05 -11.06
N SER A 171 -13.74 5.61 -12.26
CA SER A 171 -13.33 6.99 -12.47
C SER A 171 -14.17 7.70 -13.54
N GLU A 172 -14.61 8.91 -13.22
CA GLU A 172 -15.37 9.80 -14.08
C GLU A 172 -14.93 11.26 -13.88
N GLN A 173 -14.07 11.78 -14.77
CA GLN A 173 -13.56 13.16 -14.97
C GLN A 173 -13.31 14.04 -13.74
N ASN A 174 -14.31 14.23 -12.91
CA ASN A 174 -14.26 15.03 -11.71
C ASN A 174 -14.05 14.18 -10.47
N TRP A 175 -14.31 12.87 -10.51
CA TRP A 175 -14.15 12.02 -9.33
C TRP A 175 -13.71 10.61 -9.68
N GLY A 176 -13.15 9.93 -8.69
CA GLY A 176 -12.83 8.51 -8.77
C GLY A 176 -12.97 7.87 -7.40
N THR A 177 -13.20 6.56 -7.39
CA THR A 177 -13.21 5.79 -6.17
C THR A 177 -12.54 4.45 -6.39
N THR A 178 -11.87 3.96 -5.36
CA THR A 178 -11.29 2.63 -5.32
C THR A 178 -11.65 1.95 -4.01
N LEU A 179 -12.15 0.72 -4.12
CA LEU A 179 -12.38 -0.20 -3.03
C LEU A 179 -11.39 -1.35 -3.16
N SER A 180 -10.72 -1.72 -2.08
CA SER A 180 -9.88 -2.91 -2.08
C SER A 180 -9.80 -3.58 -0.72
N ILE A 181 -9.51 -4.87 -0.77
CA ILE A 181 -9.24 -5.72 0.37
C ILE A 181 -7.89 -6.40 0.09
N GLN A 182 -7.03 -6.41 1.10
CA GLN A 182 -5.75 -7.10 1.12
C GLN A 182 -5.77 -8.14 2.23
N ASP A 183 -5.28 -9.31 1.89
CA ASP A 183 -4.94 -10.38 2.81
C ASP A 183 -3.49 -10.81 2.55
N GLY A 184 -2.84 -11.42 3.52
CA GLY A 184 -1.46 -11.86 3.35
C GLY A 184 -0.92 -12.73 4.47
N SER A 185 0.34 -13.12 4.29
CA SER A 185 1.12 -13.82 5.31
C SER A 185 1.36 -12.94 6.52
N ASN A 186 1.64 -13.56 7.66
CA ASN A 186 2.15 -12.87 8.83
C ASN A 186 3.47 -12.16 8.53
N SER A 187 3.65 -11.00 9.15
CA SER A 187 4.88 -10.21 9.05
C SER A 187 5.88 -10.52 10.18
N PHE A 188 5.47 -11.24 11.23
CA PHE A 188 6.33 -11.66 12.34
C PHE A 188 5.88 -13.02 12.92
N GLU A 189 6.80 -13.77 13.53
CA GLU A 189 6.57 -15.16 13.97
C GLU A 189 5.57 -15.27 15.12
N GLU A 190 5.54 -14.29 16.01
CA GLU A 190 4.67 -14.25 17.18
C GLU A 190 3.21 -13.85 16.84
N ALA A 191 2.89 -13.65 15.56
CA ALA A 191 1.55 -13.28 15.13
C ALA A 191 0.60 -14.49 15.16
N ASP A 192 -0.49 -14.37 15.94
CA ASP A 192 -1.51 -15.41 16.08
C ASP A 192 -2.61 -15.35 14.99
N GLU A 193 -2.73 -14.23 14.26
CA GLU A 193 -3.74 -14.03 13.22
C GLU A 193 -3.19 -13.25 12.02
N ASN A 194 -3.66 -13.58 10.81
CA ASN A 194 -3.34 -12.83 9.60
C ASN A 194 -4.10 -11.49 9.58
N GLY A 195 -3.41 -10.43 9.17
CA GLY A 195 -4.01 -9.11 9.03
C GLY A 195 -4.84 -8.96 7.75
N LEU A 196 -6.15 -8.71 7.89
CA LEU A 196 -7.00 -8.26 6.79
C LEU A 196 -7.05 -6.73 6.76
N PHE A 197 -6.66 -6.13 5.64
CA PHE A 197 -6.72 -4.68 5.45
C PHE A 197 -7.74 -4.32 4.37
N ALA A 198 -8.67 -3.43 4.67
CA ALA A 198 -9.62 -2.89 3.71
C ALA A 198 -9.43 -1.39 3.53
N SER A 199 -9.57 -0.90 2.29
CA SER A 199 -9.41 0.50 1.97
C SER A 199 -10.51 1.02 1.04
N PHE A 200 -10.95 2.24 1.33
CA PHE A 200 -11.78 3.07 0.46
C PHE A 200 -11.02 4.36 0.14
N THR A 201 -10.88 4.65 -1.15
CA THR A 201 -10.29 5.90 -1.64
C THR A 201 -11.33 6.67 -2.44
N TYR A 202 -11.37 7.98 -2.25
CA TYR A 202 -12.19 8.90 -3.02
C TYR A 202 -11.33 10.08 -3.48
N ASP A 203 -11.28 10.27 -4.78
CA ASP A 203 -10.58 11.37 -5.44
C ASP A 203 -11.63 12.35 -5.98
N TRP A 204 -11.43 13.65 -5.76
CA TRP A 204 -12.25 14.71 -6.35
C TRP A 204 -11.37 15.81 -6.93
N HIS A 205 -11.69 16.21 -8.15
CA HIS A 205 -11.13 17.35 -8.86
C HIS A 205 -12.22 18.40 -9.15
N TRP A 206 -11.93 19.67 -8.79
CA TRP A 206 -12.80 20.83 -8.99
C TRP A 206 -12.53 21.56 -10.30
#